data_AF-A0A930WAD6-F1
#
_entry.id   AF-A0A930WAD6-F1
#
_cell.length_a   1.000
_cell.length_b   1.000
_cell.length_c   1.000
_cell.angle_alpha   90.00
_cell.angle_beta   90.00
_cell.angle_gamma   90.00
#
_symmetry.space_group_name_H-M   'P 1'
#
loop_
_entity.id
_entity.type
_entity.pdbx_description
1 polymer ?
#
loop_
_entity_poly.entity_id
_entity_poly.type
_entity_poly.pdbx_seq_one_letter_code
_entity_poly.pdbx_strand_id
1 'polypeptide(L)'
;MMQLQQDLDFNNKEERLTGIVDHIIFSAANDEFSVFRLRLQGQSKCTATVNLPAPLLGQEVQLSGTWVIHPRFGRQFRAVQMHVSTPTTAHGIERFLSSSVIEGIGPAMARRIVERFGIDTLKVIESTPRRLTEVTGIGPKTAEKITASYLRQSELRDIMLWLEEHGVTGSYAARIFKKYGSLSLRVMETNPYQLAQEVDGIGFITADTIAAACGWEKNSTERIAAGILFELAQIASNGHCCIPEALLIEHTAKRLGVEHVDIMDVLRREVKMHRVYAVDEMGERLIYSPQLYHAEVETADLLRMLKHKAEPIHVHDPAALVSKW
;
A
#
# COMPACT_ATOMS: atom_id res chain seq x y z
N MET A 1 50.19 27.32 -6.82
CA MET A 1 49.07 26.69 -7.52
C MET A 1 49.12 25.19 -7.20
N MET A 2 48.88 24.67 -5.99
CA MET A 2 47.81 24.91 -5.01
C MET A 2 46.43 24.90 -5.67
N GLN A 3 45.80 23.72 -5.76
CA GLN A 3 44.58 23.35 -5.03
C GLN A 3 43.80 22.20 -5.69
N LEU A 4 43.24 21.36 -4.82
CA LEU A 4 42.06 20.52 -5.02
C LEU A 4 42.24 19.20 -5.78
N GLN A 5 43.01 18.29 -5.17
CA GLN A 5 42.81 16.86 -5.36
C GLN A 5 42.84 16.17 -3.98
N GLN A 6 41.84 16.49 -3.16
CA GLN A 6 41.51 15.81 -1.91
C GLN A 6 40.03 16.08 -1.62
N ASP A 7 39.33 15.05 -1.13
CA ASP A 7 37.96 15.04 -0.57
C ASP A 7 36.81 14.63 -1.51
N LEU A 8 36.78 13.36 -1.93
CA LEU A 8 35.53 12.66 -2.30
C LEU A 8 35.51 11.21 -1.78
N ASP A 9 35.92 10.99 -0.53
CA ASP A 9 35.57 9.77 0.22
C ASP A 9 34.40 10.08 1.17
N PHE A 10 33.20 10.27 0.62
CA PHE A 10 31.98 10.20 1.43
C PHE A 10 31.56 8.74 1.57
N ASN A 11 32.08 8.14 2.64
CA ASN A 11 31.60 6.89 3.21
C ASN A 11 30.08 6.96 3.39
N ASN A 12 29.31 6.35 2.46
CA ASN A 12 27.86 6.29 2.52
C ASN A 12 27.43 5.21 3.54
N LYS A 13 27.86 5.35 4.79
CA LYS A 13 27.45 4.46 5.87
C LYS A 13 25.99 4.72 6.20
N GLU A 14 25.14 3.73 5.98
CA GLU A 14 23.85 3.68 6.63
C GLU A 14 24.07 3.67 8.15
N GLU A 15 23.57 4.71 8.81
CA GLU A 15 23.57 4.84 10.25
C GLU A 15 22.20 4.45 10.80
N ARG A 16 22.19 4.02 12.06
CA ARG A 16 20.97 3.77 12.82
C ARG A 16 20.85 4.78 13.94
N LEU A 17 19.69 5.43 14.05
CA LEU A 17 19.37 6.37 15.12
C LEU A 17 18.17 5.86 15.90
N THR A 18 18.26 5.89 17.23
CA THR A 18 17.10 5.66 18.12
C THR A 18 16.81 6.95 18.88
N GLY A 19 15.55 7.37 18.90
CA GLY A 19 15.17 8.57 19.61
C GLY A 19 13.66 8.74 19.77
N ILE A 20 13.26 9.63 20.66
CA ILE A 20 11.86 9.93 20.93
C ILE A 20 11.42 11.10 20.04
N VAL A 21 10.26 10.97 19.39
CA VAL A 21 9.67 12.03 18.57
C VAL A 21 9.27 13.21 19.47
N ASP A 22 10.00 14.31 19.36
CA ASP A 22 9.81 15.53 20.15
C ASP A 22 8.73 16.43 19.53
N HIS A 23 8.71 16.53 18.19
CA HIS A 23 7.84 17.44 17.44
C HIS A 23 7.72 17.01 15.96
N ILE A 24 6.52 17.02 15.41
CA ILE A 24 6.29 16.84 13.97
C ILE A 24 6.36 18.22 13.30
N ILE A 25 7.35 18.43 12.43
CA ILE A 25 7.58 19.70 11.72
C ILE A 25 6.67 19.82 10.52
N PHE A 26 6.49 18.72 9.80
CA PHE A 26 5.67 18.67 8.61
C PHE A 26 5.19 17.24 8.38
N SER A 27 3.94 17.10 7.94
CA SER A 27 3.39 15.85 7.41
C SER A 27 2.59 16.22 6.17
N ALA A 28 2.88 15.57 5.05
CA ALA A 28 2.08 15.73 3.85
C ALA A 28 0.68 15.14 4.07
N ALA A 29 -0.36 15.73 3.48
CA ALA A 29 -1.75 15.28 3.66
C ALA A 29 -2.04 13.91 3.02
N ASN A 30 -1.16 13.43 2.16
CA ASN A 30 -1.19 12.10 1.54
C ASN A 30 -0.28 11.09 2.27
N ASP A 31 0.30 11.47 3.41
CA ASP A 31 1.20 10.65 4.23
C ASP A 31 2.45 10.10 3.49
N GLU A 32 2.83 10.71 2.36
CA GLU A 32 3.99 10.28 1.57
C GLU A 32 5.32 10.86 2.07
N PHE A 33 5.28 11.89 2.90
CA PHE A 33 6.47 12.56 3.40
C PHE A 33 6.23 13.21 4.75
N SER A 34 7.16 12.97 5.68
CA SER A 34 7.14 13.62 6.97
C SER A 34 8.52 14.09 7.41
N VAL A 35 8.50 15.17 8.19
CA VAL A 35 9.67 15.78 8.81
C VAL A 35 9.38 15.92 10.29
N PHE A 36 10.22 15.36 11.14
CA PHE A 36 10.03 15.42 12.58
C PHE A 36 11.36 15.57 13.31
N ARG A 37 11.28 16.13 14.52
CA ARG A 37 12.41 16.32 15.40
C ARG A 37 12.47 15.19 16.40
N LEU A 38 13.63 14.59 16.53
CA LEU A 38 13.94 13.53 17.47
C LEU A 38 14.80 14.05 18.61
N ARG A 39 14.61 13.44 19.77
CA ARG A 39 15.51 13.54 20.91
C ARG A 39 16.25 12.22 21.03
N LEU A 40 17.55 12.23 20.76
CA LEU A 40 18.40 11.04 20.85
C LEU A 40 18.70 10.69 22.32
N GLN A 41 19.01 9.42 22.60
CA GLN A 41 19.53 8.98 23.89
C GLN A 41 20.91 9.65 24.12
N GLY A 42 20.91 10.78 24.84
CA GLY A 42 22.09 11.66 24.97
C GLY A 42 21.81 13.17 24.90
N GLN A 43 20.53 13.57 24.83
CA GLN A 43 20.03 14.97 24.80
C GLN A 43 20.35 15.79 23.55
N SER A 44 20.98 15.22 22.53
CA SER A 44 21.09 15.83 21.21
C SER A 44 19.75 15.74 20.46
N LYS A 45 19.29 16.88 19.91
CA LYS A 45 18.11 16.93 19.03
C LYS A 45 18.56 16.82 17.58
N CYS A 46 17.87 16.02 16.78
CA CYS A 46 18.09 15.97 15.33
C CYS A 46 16.76 16.10 14.58
N THR A 47 16.84 16.56 13.34
CA THR A 47 15.69 16.59 12.42
C THR A 47 15.80 15.40 11.49
N ALA A 48 14.75 14.59 11.38
CA ALA A 48 14.66 13.47 10.47
C ALA A 48 13.63 13.74 9.37
N THR A 49 13.90 13.21 8.18
CA THR A 49 13.00 13.20 7.03
C THR A 49 12.78 11.76 6.59
N VAL A 50 11.52 11.41 6.30
CA VAL A 50 11.16 10.05 5.85
C VAL A 50 10.03 10.14 4.82
N ASN A 51 10.04 9.23 3.84
CA ASN A 51 8.98 9.09 2.85
C ASN A 51 7.88 8.14 3.37
N LEU A 52 7.41 8.39 4.58
CA LEU A 52 6.41 7.60 5.30
C LEU A 52 5.52 8.56 6.13
N PRO A 53 4.34 8.10 6.59
CA PRO A 53 3.50 8.86 7.52
C PRO A 53 4.31 9.29 8.75
N ALA A 54 3.99 10.47 9.31
CA ALA A 54 4.71 10.95 10.50
C ALA A 54 4.49 10.00 11.70
N PRO A 55 5.57 9.61 12.43
CA PRO A 55 5.41 8.90 13.68
C PRO A 55 4.77 9.81 14.72
N LEU A 56 4.15 9.21 15.74
CA LEU A 56 3.42 9.97 16.75
C LEU A 56 4.36 10.63 17.73
N LEU A 57 3.94 11.80 18.23
CA LEU A 57 4.66 12.51 19.26
C LEU A 57 4.85 11.62 20.50
N GLY A 58 6.07 11.57 21.01
CA GLY A 58 6.43 10.76 22.17
C GLY A 58 6.67 9.28 21.90
N GLN A 59 6.48 8.79 20.66
CA GLN A 59 6.93 7.46 20.27
C GLN A 59 8.45 7.43 20.18
N GLU A 60 9.04 6.32 20.62
CA GLU A 60 10.42 6.02 20.30
C GLU A 60 10.46 5.41 18.89
N VAL A 61 11.38 5.91 18.07
CA VAL A 61 11.58 5.45 16.70
C VAL A 61 13.02 5.05 16.49
N GLN A 62 13.19 3.97 15.76
CA GLN A 62 14.45 3.53 15.18
C GLN A 62 14.47 3.89 13.70
N LEU A 63 15.42 4.72 13.30
CA LEU A 63 15.62 5.12 11.91
C LEU A 63 16.89 4.50 11.35
N SER A 64 16.83 4.03 10.10
CA SER A 64 18.01 3.63 9.32
C SER A 64 18.13 4.55 8.11
N GLY A 65 19.31 5.13 7.87
CA GLY A 65 19.50 6.04 6.75
C GLY A 65 20.81 6.82 6.81
N THR A 66 20.82 8.00 6.17
CA THR A 66 22.04 8.78 5.95
C THR A 66 21.88 10.23 6.38
N TRP A 67 22.95 10.84 6.89
CA TRP A 67 22.96 12.29 7.13
C TRP A 67 23.07 13.05 5.81
N VAL A 68 22.21 14.05 5.65
CA VAL A 68 22.22 14.97 4.50
C VAL A 68 22.23 16.41 5.00
N ILE A 69 22.84 17.31 4.23
CA ILE A 69 22.82 18.75 4.51
C ILE A 69 21.87 19.40 3.52
N HIS A 70 20.72 19.89 4.01
CA HIS A 70 19.78 20.63 3.19
C HIS A 70 20.24 22.10 3.04
N PRO A 71 20.27 22.68 1.82
CA PRO A 71 20.79 24.03 1.58
C PRO A 71 20.13 25.12 2.44
N ARG A 72 18.84 24.95 2.76
CA ARG A 72 18.03 25.92 3.53
C ARG A 72 17.84 25.56 5.00
N PHE A 73 17.94 24.28 5.36
CA PHE A 73 17.49 23.79 6.68
C PHE A 73 18.60 23.09 7.48
N GLY A 74 19.81 23.03 6.93
CA GLY A 74 20.98 22.47 7.59
C GLY A 74 20.94 20.94 7.64
N ARG A 75 21.64 20.38 8.63
CA ARG A 75 21.86 18.94 8.79
C ARG A 75 20.56 18.23 9.19
N GLN A 76 20.18 17.23 8.40
CA GLN A 76 19.01 16.38 8.61
C GLN A 76 19.39 14.91 8.44
N PHE A 77 18.66 14.02 9.09
CA PHE A 77 18.80 12.58 8.91
C PHE A 77 17.73 12.10 7.92
N ARG A 78 18.15 11.71 6.71
CA ARG A 78 17.25 11.15 5.71
C ARG A 78 17.12 9.65 5.97
N ALA A 79 16.00 9.27 6.58
CA ALA A 79 15.67 7.88 6.87
C ALA A 79 15.10 7.20 5.64
N VAL A 80 15.63 6.01 5.35
CA VAL A 80 15.10 5.08 4.33
C VAL A 80 14.12 4.11 4.98
N GLN A 81 14.34 3.77 6.25
CA GLN A 81 13.47 2.92 7.05
C GLN A 81 13.21 3.53 8.43
N MET A 82 12.02 3.29 8.97
CA MET A 82 11.58 3.76 10.28
C MET A 82 10.79 2.65 10.98
N HIS A 83 11.22 2.22 12.16
CA HIS A 83 10.47 1.36 13.06
C HIS A 83 9.99 2.15 14.26
N VAL A 84 8.74 1.93 14.67
CA VAL A 84 8.06 2.72 15.71
C VAL A 84 7.66 1.83 16.88
N SER A 85 8.21 2.08 18.06
CA SER A 85 7.85 1.36 19.28
C SER A 85 6.65 1.99 19.98
N THR A 86 5.91 1.16 20.72
CA THR A 86 4.83 1.61 21.60
C THR A 86 5.39 2.50 22.70
N PRO A 87 4.73 3.62 23.08
CA PRO A 87 5.23 4.48 24.15
C PRO A 87 5.30 3.70 25.48
N THR A 88 6.50 3.54 26.03
CA THR A 88 6.74 2.80 27.29
C THR A 88 6.81 3.70 28.53
N THR A 89 6.80 5.02 28.35
CA THR A 89 6.86 5.99 29.44
C THR A 89 5.52 6.69 29.62
N ALA A 90 5.16 7.02 30.86
CA ALA A 90 3.93 7.77 31.15
C ALA A 90 3.82 9.07 30.34
N HIS A 91 4.93 9.80 30.18
CA HIS A 91 4.97 11.01 29.36
C HIS A 91 4.76 10.72 27.86
N GLY A 92 5.31 9.63 27.34
CA GLY A 92 5.08 9.20 25.96
C GLY A 92 3.63 8.79 25.71
N ILE A 93 3.01 8.11 26.67
CA ILE A 93 1.59 7.71 26.60
C ILE A 93 0.69 8.95 26.64
N GLU A 94 0.96 9.91 27.52
CA GLU A 94 0.21 11.18 27.59
C GLU A 94 0.27 11.93 26.25
N ARG A 95 1.47 12.02 25.65
CA ARG A 95 1.64 12.66 24.35
C ARG A 95 0.90 11.93 23.24
N PHE A 96 0.99 10.61 23.20
CA PHE A 96 0.27 9.77 22.25
C PHE A 96 -1.25 10.00 22.35
N LEU A 97 -1.82 9.94 23.55
CA LEU A 97 -3.25 10.18 23.76
C LEU A 97 -3.67 11.61 23.42
N SER A 98 -2.78 12.59 23.61
CA SER A 98 -3.03 13.99 23.23
C SER A 98 -2.81 14.29 21.74
N SER A 99 -2.16 13.37 21.02
CA SER A 99 -2.03 13.47 19.57
C SER A 99 -3.42 13.24 18.99
N SER A 100 -3.86 14.10 18.07
CA SER A 100 -5.21 14.16 17.51
C SER A 100 -5.70 12.88 16.80
N VAL A 101 -4.95 11.79 16.92
CA VAL A 101 -5.20 10.43 16.45
C VAL A 101 -6.25 9.72 17.30
N ILE A 102 -6.30 9.98 18.61
CA ILE A 102 -7.32 9.39 19.49
C ILE A 102 -8.46 10.37 19.68
N GLU A 103 -9.60 10.08 19.04
CA GLU A 103 -10.77 10.94 19.11
C GLU A 103 -11.31 11.04 20.54
N GLY A 104 -11.62 12.26 20.97
CA GLY A 104 -12.22 12.52 22.29
C GLY A 104 -11.23 12.71 23.43
N ILE A 105 -9.91 12.71 23.14
CA ILE A 105 -8.88 13.06 24.11
C ILE A 105 -8.18 14.35 23.72
N GLY A 106 -8.36 15.40 24.53
CA GLY A 106 -7.51 16.60 24.49
C GLY A 106 -6.35 16.50 25.51
N PRO A 107 -5.37 17.42 25.47
CA PRO A 107 -4.20 17.40 26.35
C PRO A 107 -4.54 17.28 27.84
N ALA A 108 -5.57 18.01 28.30
CA ALA A 108 -6.01 17.96 29.69
C ALA A 108 -6.62 16.60 30.08
N MET A 109 -7.32 15.95 29.15
CA MET A 109 -7.91 14.63 29.39
C MET A 109 -6.82 13.54 29.37
N ALA A 110 -5.90 13.60 28.41
CA ALA A 110 -4.76 12.69 28.32
C ALA A 110 -3.98 12.67 29.64
N ARG A 111 -3.66 13.86 30.18
CA ARG A 111 -2.96 14.00 31.45
C ARG A 111 -3.69 13.32 32.62
N ARG A 112 -5.01 13.52 32.74
CA ARG A 112 -5.81 12.87 33.81
C ARG A 112 -5.84 11.35 33.68
N ILE A 113 -5.95 10.83 32.47
CA ILE A 113 -5.93 9.38 32.21
C ILE A 113 -4.58 8.79 32.64
N VAL A 114 -3.47 9.44 32.27
CA VAL A 114 -2.12 8.98 32.63
C VAL A 114 -1.84 9.18 34.13
N GLU A 115 -2.31 10.26 34.76
CA GLU A 115 -2.21 10.43 36.21
C GLU A 115 -2.93 9.31 36.99
N ARG A 116 -4.01 8.77 36.42
CA ARG A 116 -4.79 7.69 37.05
C ARG A 116 -4.20 6.29 36.82
N PHE A 117 -3.73 5.99 35.61
CA PHE A 117 -3.34 4.64 35.20
C PHE A 117 -1.85 4.48 34.88
N GLY A 118 -1.09 5.57 34.80
CA GLY A 118 0.36 5.56 34.58
C GLY A 118 0.76 4.87 33.29
N ILE A 119 1.71 3.95 33.39
CA ILE A 119 2.20 3.16 32.25
C ILE A 119 1.19 2.10 31.76
N ASP A 120 0.20 1.76 32.58
CA ASP A 120 -0.83 0.77 32.24
C ASP A 120 -1.98 1.38 31.42
N THR A 121 -1.97 2.68 31.15
CA THR A 121 -3.05 3.39 30.46
C THR A 121 -3.48 2.72 29.16
N LEU A 122 -2.54 2.34 28.28
CA LEU A 122 -2.87 1.72 26.99
C LEU A 122 -3.54 0.35 27.18
N LYS A 123 -3.02 -0.45 28.11
CA LYS A 123 -3.60 -1.75 28.49
C LYS A 123 -5.00 -1.60 29.09
N VAL A 124 -5.24 -0.54 29.86
CA VAL A 124 -6.58 -0.24 30.40
C VAL A 124 -7.57 0.06 29.29
N ILE A 125 -7.17 0.86 28.28
CA ILE A 125 -8.03 1.18 27.12
C ILE A 125 -8.37 -0.10 26.34
N GLU A 126 -7.40 -1.00 26.17
CA GLU A 126 -7.57 -2.23 25.39
C GLU A 126 -8.37 -3.31 26.12
N SER A 127 -7.96 -3.65 27.35
CA SER A 127 -8.47 -4.84 28.08
C SER A 127 -9.62 -4.52 29.03
N THR A 128 -9.66 -3.32 29.60
CA THR A 128 -10.65 -2.93 30.63
C THR A 128 -11.20 -1.52 30.42
N PRO A 129 -11.77 -1.19 29.24
CA PRO A 129 -12.13 0.18 28.88
C PRO A 129 -13.16 0.83 29.81
N ARG A 130 -13.98 0.02 30.52
CA ARG A 130 -14.93 0.52 31.54
C ARG A 130 -14.26 1.35 32.63
N ARG A 131 -13.00 1.04 32.96
CA ARG A 131 -12.23 1.77 33.98
C ARG A 131 -11.93 3.21 33.57
N LEU A 132 -11.99 3.56 32.29
CA LEU A 132 -11.83 4.95 31.85
C LEU A 132 -12.86 5.88 32.50
N THR A 133 -14.02 5.37 32.92
CA THR A 133 -15.04 6.16 33.65
C THR A 133 -14.64 6.51 35.09
N GLU A 134 -13.57 5.92 35.63
CA GLU A 134 -12.96 6.34 36.90
C GLU A 134 -12.26 7.70 36.79
N VAL A 135 -12.02 8.21 35.57
CA VAL A 135 -11.35 9.49 35.32
C VAL A 135 -12.38 10.61 35.19
N THR A 136 -12.21 11.66 36.00
CA THR A 136 -13.12 12.82 36.02
C THR A 136 -13.24 13.48 34.64
N GLY A 137 -14.46 13.50 34.10
CA GLY A 137 -14.79 14.06 32.79
C GLY A 137 -14.95 13.02 31.68
N ILE A 138 -14.75 11.72 31.96
CA ILE A 138 -15.00 10.64 31.02
C ILE A 138 -16.30 9.92 31.39
N GLY A 139 -17.35 10.18 30.63
CA GLY A 139 -18.59 9.40 30.70
C GLY A 139 -18.53 8.10 29.87
N PRO A 140 -19.55 7.22 29.98
CA PRO A 140 -19.59 5.95 29.24
C PRO A 140 -19.43 6.13 27.72
N LYS A 141 -20.14 7.09 27.12
CA LYS A 141 -20.04 7.39 25.67
C LYS A 141 -18.64 7.85 25.26
N THR A 142 -17.99 8.66 26.09
CA THR A 142 -16.62 9.12 25.82
C THR A 142 -15.62 7.97 25.93
N ALA A 143 -15.79 7.09 26.94
CA ALA A 143 -14.96 5.90 27.09
C ALA A 143 -15.09 4.95 25.88
N GLU A 144 -16.31 4.72 25.40
CA GLU A 144 -16.56 3.93 24.18
C GLU A 144 -15.87 4.56 22.96
N LYS A 145 -16.01 5.88 22.78
CA LYS A 145 -15.38 6.60 21.67
C LYS A 145 -13.85 6.48 21.69
N ILE A 146 -13.24 6.71 22.85
CA ILE A 146 -11.79 6.57 23.05
C ILE A 146 -11.34 5.16 22.71
N THR A 147 -12.06 4.16 23.23
CA THR A 147 -11.74 2.74 23.04
C THR A 147 -11.80 2.38 21.56
N ALA A 148 -12.89 2.74 20.87
CA ALA A 148 -13.04 2.46 19.44
C ALA A 148 -11.97 3.18 18.60
N SER A 149 -11.59 4.42 18.96
CA SER A 149 -10.52 5.13 18.27
C SER A 149 -9.16 4.47 18.49
N TYR A 150 -8.88 4.02 19.72
CA TYR A 150 -7.64 3.35 20.05
C TYR A 150 -7.52 1.99 19.36
N LEU A 151 -8.57 1.16 19.39
CA LEU A 151 -8.57 -0.15 18.74
C LEU A 151 -8.34 -0.02 17.24
N ARG A 152 -9.02 0.91 16.56
CA ARG A 152 -8.78 1.18 15.13
C ARG A 152 -7.31 1.56 14.85
N GLN A 153 -6.72 2.40 15.70
CA GLN A 153 -5.32 2.81 15.53
C GLN A 153 -4.35 1.66 15.80
N SER A 154 -4.67 0.79 16.76
CA SER A 154 -3.89 -0.41 17.06
C SER A 154 -3.93 -1.39 15.89
N GLU A 155 -5.12 -1.70 15.37
CA GLU A 155 -5.28 -2.60 14.22
C GLU A 155 -4.54 -2.08 12.98
N LEU A 156 -4.64 -0.78 12.70
CA LEU A 156 -3.90 -0.16 11.60
C LEU A 156 -2.38 -0.29 11.79
N ARG A 157 -1.89 -0.09 13.01
CA ARG A 157 -0.47 -0.27 13.35
C ARG A 157 -0.03 -1.72 13.18
N ASP A 158 -0.84 -2.68 13.60
CA ASP A 158 -0.51 -4.10 13.51
C ASP A 158 -0.40 -4.54 12.05
N ILE A 159 -1.31 -4.08 11.18
CA ILE A 159 -1.22 -4.31 9.73
C ILE A 159 0.05 -3.67 9.16
N MET A 160 0.38 -2.44 9.57
CA MET A 160 1.57 -1.72 9.10
C MET A 160 2.85 -2.48 9.45
N LEU A 161 2.98 -2.91 10.70
CA LEU A 161 4.13 -3.70 11.17
C LEU A 161 4.22 -5.03 10.44
N TRP A 162 3.09 -5.74 10.29
CA TRP A 162 3.05 -7.00 9.57
C TRP A 162 3.55 -6.82 8.12
N LEU A 163 3.10 -5.77 7.42
CA LEU A 163 3.56 -5.52 6.04
C LEU A 163 5.07 -5.27 6.00
N GLU A 164 5.59 -4.43 6.89
CA GLU A 164 7.01 -4.08 6.93
C GLU A 164 7.90 -5.26 7.27
N GLU A 165 7.50 -6.10 8.22
CA GLU A 165 8.18 -7.35 8.58
C GLU A 165 8.32 -8.30 7.38
N HIS A 166 7.37 -8.23 6.45
CA HIS A 166 7.33 -9.05 5.25
C HIS A 166 7.78 -8.32 3.97
N GLY A 167 8.48 -7.19 4.12
CA GLY A 167 9.10 -6.46 3.00
C GLY A 167 8.13 -5.65 2.14
N VAL A 168 6.91 -5.41 2.63
CA VAL A 168 5.89 -4.58 1.99
C VAL A 168 5.79 -3.24 2.73
N THR A 169 5.65 -2.14 2.00
CA THR A 169 5.55 -0.82 2.63
C THR A 169 4.30 -0.70 3.51
N GLY A 170 4.49 -0.23 4.75
CA GLY A 170 3.43 0.07 5.69
C GLY A 170 2.43 1.13 5.21
N SER A 171 2.78 1.91 4.17
CA SER A 171 1.88 2.90 3.54
C SER A 171 0.63 2.29 2.88
N TYR A 172 0.57 0.96 2.71
CA TYR A 172 -0.64 0.28 2.27
C TYR A 172 -1.63 -0.01 3.41
N ALA A 173 -1.18 -0.03 4.67
CA ALA A 173 -2.00 -0.44 5.82
C ALA A 173 -3.28 0.38 5.94
N ALA A 174 -3.18 1.71 5.83
CA ALA A 174 -4.34 2.60 5.91
C ALA A 174 -5.39 2.31 4.81
N ARG A 175 -4.95 1.95 3.59
CA ARG A 175 -5.84 1.63 2.47
C ARG A 175 -6.52 0.28 2.64
N ILE A 176 -5.76 -0.73 3.07
CA ILE A 176 -6.30 -2.06 3.38
C ILE A 176 -7.31 -1.94 4.53
N PHE A 177 -6.95 -1.25 5.61
CA PHE A 177 -7.82 -1.03 6.76
C PHE A 177 -9.07 -0.23 6.41
N LYS A 178 -8.97 0.79 5.54
CA LYS A 178 -10.13 1.53 5.05
C LYS A 178 -11.11 0.62 4.30
N LYS A 179 -10.61 -0.38 3.57
CA LYS A 179 -11.44 -1.31 2.79
C LYS A 179 -12.06 -2.42 3.63
N TYR A 180 -11.27 -3.04 4.51
CA TYR A 180 -11.66 -4.27 5.22
C TYR A 180 -11.82 -4.11 6.73
N GLY A 181 -11.40 -3.00 7.32
CA GLY A 181 -11.42 -2.77 8.76
C GLY A 181 -10.68 -3.86 9.52
N SER A 182 -11.32 -4.41 10.55
CA SER A 182 -10.78 -5.51 11.36
C SER A 182 -10.58 -6.83 10.60
N LEU A 183 -11.14 -6.97 9.39
CA LEU A 183 -10.93 -8.16 8.54
C LEU A 183 -9.64 -8.11 7.72
N SER A 184 -8.89 -7.00 7.77
CA SER A 184 -7.69 -6.78 6.94
C SER A 184 -6.67 -7.91 7.02
N LEU A 185 -6.27 -8.31 8.24
CA LEU A 185 -5.31 -9.40 8.45
C LEU A 185 -5.83 -10.72 7.87
N ARG A 186 -7.10 -11.05 8.14
CA ARG A 186 -7.73 -12.27 7.61
C ARG A 186 -7.74 -12.28 6.08
N VAL A 187 -8.04 -11.14 5.43
CA VAL A 187 -8.03 -11.05 3.96
C VAL A 187 -6.61 -11.22 3.42
N MET A 188 -5.61 -10.61 4.06
CA MET A 188 -4.20 -10.78 3.68
C MET A 188 -3.75 -12.25 3.78
N GLU A 189 -4.23 -12.98 4.77
CA GLU A 189 -3.90 -14.40 4.97
C GLU A 189 -4.66 -15.32 4.00
N THR A 190 -5.96 -15.11 3.83
CA THR A 190 -6.86 -16.07 3.16
C THR A 190 -7.19 -15.74 1.70
N ASN A 191 -7.02 -14.50 1.27
CA ASN A 191 -7.23 -14.10 -0.12
C ASN A 191 -6.41 -12.84 -0.50
N PRO A 192 -5.07 -12.91 -0.47
CA PRO A 192 -4.18 -11.77 -0.71
C PRO A 192 -4.36 -11.15 -2.11
N TYR A 193 -4.71 -11.95 -3.13
CA TYR A 193 -4.92 -11.45 -4.50
C TYR A 193 -6.17 -10.58 -4.65
N GLN A 194 -7.11 -10.64 -3.69
CA GLN A 194 -8.24 -9.71 -3.63
C GLN A 194 -7.76 -8.26 -3.39
N LEU A 195 -6.65 -8.07 -2.67
CA LEU A 195 -6.06 -6.76 -2.44
C LEU A 195 -5.69 -6.08 -3.77
N ALA A 196 -5.18 -6.85 -4.74
CA ALA A 196 -4.81 -6.32 -6.06
C ALA A 196 -6.01 -5.86 -6.90
N GLN A 197 -7.22 -6.34 -6.59
CA GLN A 197 -8.44 -5.99 -7.31
C GLN A 197 -9.19 -4.83 -6.64
N GLU A 198 -9.10 -4.75 -5.32
CA GLU A 198 -10.01 -3.92 -4.52
C GLU A 198 -9.34 -2.76 -3.77
N VAL A 199 -8.00 -2.74 -3.71
CA VAL A 199 -7.24 -1.73 -2.97
C VAL A 199 -6.32 -0.96 -3.91
N ASP A 200 -6.61 0.33 -4.07
CA ASP A 200 -5.86 1.20 -4.97
C ASP A 200 -4.36 1.24 -4.65
N GLY A 201 -3.55 1.02 -5.68
CA GLY A 201 -2.08 1.04 -5.60
C GLY A 201 -1.44 -0.24 -5.07
N ILE A 202 -2.23 -1.25 -4.69
CA ILE A 202 -1.74 -2.62 -4.49
C ILE A 202 -1.93 -3.34 -5.82
N GLY A 203 -0.83 -3.71 -6.47
CA GLY A 203 -0.86 -4.53 -7.69
C GLY A 203 -0.60 -6.01 -7.40
N PHE A 204 -0.65 -6.83 -8.45
CA PHE A 204 -0.35 -8.26 -8.36
C PHE A 204 0.99 -8.54 -7.66
N ILE A 205 2.06 -7.82 -8.01
CA ILE A 205 3.41 -8.03 -7.43
C ILE A 205 3.41 -7.85 -5.91
N THR A 206 2.75 -6.79 -5.42
CA THR A 206 2.63 -6.53 -3.98
C THR A 206 1.77 -7.59 -3.31
N ALA A 207 0.64 -7.98 -3.92
CA ALA A 207 -0.22 -9.04 -3.40
C ALA A 207 0.48 -10.41 -3.38
N ASP A 208 1.32 -10.71 -4.38
CA ASP A 208 2.13 -11.95 -4.45
C ASP A 208 3.19 -11.98 -3.35
N THR A 209 3.76 -10.82 -3.01
CA THR A 209 4.69 -10.68 -1.87
C THR A 209 3.98 -10.97 -0.54
N ILE A 210 2.77 -10.42 -0.35
CA ILE A 210 1.92 -10.70 0.84
C ILE A 210 1.54 -12.18 0.88
N ALA A 211 1.15 -12.78 -0.25
CA ALA A 211 0.78 -14.19 -0.32
C ALA A 211 1.95 -15.11 0.07
N ALA A 212 3.16 -14.84 -0.46
CA ALA A 212 4.35 -15.59 -0.12
C ALA A 212 4.69 -15.50 1.38
N ALA A 213 4.53 -14.30 1.97
CA ALA A 213 4.69 -14.08 3.40
C ALA A 213 3.69 -14.87 4.26
N CYS A 214 2.44 -14.99 3.80
CA CYS A 214 1.42 -15.83 4.42
C CYS A 214 1.61 -17.35 4.17
N GLY A 215 2.68 -17.76 3.48
CA GLY A 215 2.98 -19.17 3.24
C GLY A 215 2.20 -19.81 2.10
N TRP A 216 1.67 -19.02 1.15
CA TRP A 216 0.98 -19.57 -0.02
C TRP A 216 1.92 -20.39 -0.91
N GLU A 217 1.42 -21.52 -1.40
CA GLU A 217 2.15 -22.36 -2.34
C GLU A 217 2.35 -21.65 -3.68
N LYS A 218 3.53 -21.84 -4.29
CA LYS A 218 3.88 -21.21 -5.57
C LYS A 218 2.93 -21.59 -6.71
N ASN A 219 2.41 -22.81 -6.69
CA ASN A 219 1.47 -23.37 -7.66
C ASN A 219 0.01 -23.32 -7.17
N SER A 220 -0.30 -22.50 -6.15
CA SER A 220 -1.69 -22.24 -5.76
C SER A 220 -2.52 -21.80 -6.98
N THR A 221 -3.72 -22.35 -7.08
CA THR A 221 -4.59 -22.08 -8.22
C THR A 221 -5.07 -20.63 -8.26
N GLU A 222 -5.18 -19.98 -7.10
CA GLU A 222 -5.55 -18.58 -6.94
C GLU A 222 -4.39 -17.67 -7.37
N ARG A 223 -3.15 -18.04 -7.00
CA ARG A 223 -1.93 -17.36 -7.45
C ARG A 223 -1.80 -17.38 -8.97
N ILE A 224 -1.99 -18.57 -9.56
CA ILE A 224 -1.90 -18.75 -11.01
C ILE A 224 -3.00 -17.96 -11.71
N ALA A 225 -4.26 -18.00 -11.22
CA ALA A 225 -5.36 -17.24 -11.81
C ALA A 225 -5.08 -15.72 -11.77
N ALA A 226 -4.58 -15.21 -10.63
CA ALA A 226 -4.19 -13.80 -10.51
C ALA A 226 -3.01 -13.45 -11.45
N GLY A 227 -2.05 -14.36 -11.62
CA GLY A 227 -0.94 -14.19 -12.55
C GLY A 227 -1.35 -14.16 -14.02
N ILE A 228 -2.32 -14.99 -14.43
CA ILE A 228 -2.91 -14.96 -15.77
C ILE A 228 -3.55 -13.59 -16.05
N LEU A 229 -4.38 -13.09 -15.12
CA LEU A 229 -5.01 -11.78 -15.25
C LEU A 229 -3.98 -10.65 -15.27
N PHE A 230 -2.92 -10.76 -14.48
CA PHE A 230 -1.82 -9.81 -14.50
C PHE A 230 -1.10 -9.77 -15.85
N GLU A 231 -0.78 -10.93 -16.44
CA GLU A 231 -0.17 -10.98 -17.77
C GLU A 231 -1.07 -10.40 -18.85
N LEU A 232 -2.38 -10.68 -18.80
CA LEU A 232 -3.36 -10.05 -19.70
C LEU A 232 -3.38 -8.52 -19.56
N ALA A 233 -3.24 -7.99 -18.33
CA ALA A 233 -3.15 -6.55 -18.11
C ALA A 233 -1.82 -5.95 -18.63
N GLN A 234 -0.71 -6.70 -18.53
CA GLN A 234 0.59 -6.26 -19.05
C GLN A 234 0.60 -6.14 -20.57
N ILE A 235 0.09 -7.15 -21.29
CA ILE A 235 0.00 -7.10 -22.76
C ILE A 235 -0.94 -5.98 -23.23
N ALA A 236 -2.03 -5.73 -22.49
CA ALA A 236 -2.97 -4.66 -22.78
C ALA A 236 -2.33 -3.28 -22.63
N SER A 237 -1.49 -3.12 -21.60
CA SER A 237 -0.69 -1.91 -21.40
C SER A 237 0.32 -1.68 -22.53
N ASN A 238 0.69 -2.74 -23.27
CA ASN A 238 1.52 -2.66 -24.47
C ASN A 238 0.70 -2.50 -25.77
N GLY A 239 -0.62 -2.34 -25.69
CA GLY A 239 -1.50 -2.09 -26.83
C GLY A 239 -2.11 -3.34 -27.47
N HIS A 240 -1.93 -4.53 -26.90
CA HIS A 240 -2.55 -5.76 -27.40
C HIS A 240 -3.95 -5.99 -26.80
N CYS A 241 -4.93 -6.35 -27.63
CA CYS A 241 -6.27 -6.71 -27.13
C CYS A 241 -6.34 -8.14 -26.58
N CYS A 242 -5.56 -9.05 -27.16
CA CYS A 242 -5.51 -10.46 -26.84
C CYS A 242 -4.11 -11.03 -27.04
N ILE A 243 -3.94 -12.30 -26.65
CA ILE A 243 -2.68 -13.04 -26.79
C ILE A 243 -2.97 -14.51 -27.15
N PRO A 244 -2.15 -15.13 -28.03
CA PRO A 244 -2.20 -16.57 -28.23
C PRO A 244 -2.03 -17.35 -26.93
N GLU A 245 -2.86 -18.38 -26.72
CA GLU A 245 -2.88 -19.20 -25.50
C GLU A 245 -1.48 -19.72 -25.12
N ALA A 246 -0.71 -20.20 -26.11
CA ALA A 246 0.63 -20.71 -25.90
C ALA A 246 1.60 -19.65 -25.33
N LEU A 247 1.56 -18.42 -25.86
CA LEU A 247 2.41 -17.32 -25.39
C LEU A 247 1.99 -16.87 -23.99
N LEU A 248 0.68 -16.83 -23.70
CA LEU A 248 0.19 -16.49 -22.36
C LEU A 248 0.68 -17.50 -21.32
N ILE A 249 0.60 -18.79 -21.63
CA ILE A 249 1.10 -19.86 -20.76
C ILE A 249 2.60 -19.69 -20.53
N GLU A 250 3.39 -19.49 -21.57
CA GLU A 250 4.84 -19.32 -21.47
C GLU A 250 5.22 -18.11 -20.61
N HIS A 251 4.62 -16.94 -20.87
CA HIS A 251 4.90 -15.72 -20.12
C HIS A 251 4.51 -15.88 -18.64
N THR A 252 3.33 -16.44 -18.38
CA THR A 252 2.83 -16.66 -17.02
C THR A 252 3.72 -17.67 -16.28
N ALA A 253 4.13 -18.77 -16.93
CA ALA A 253 5.00 -19.80 -16.35
C ALA A 253 6.34 -19.20 -15.93
N LYS A 254 6.93 -18.43 -16.85
CA LYS A 254 8.21 -17.77 -16.61
C LYS A 254 8.11 -16.75 -15.46
N ARG A 255 7.04 -15.97 -15.38
CA ARG A 255 6.86 -14.98 -14.30
C ARG A 255 6.66 -15.65 -12.95
N LEU A 256 5.78 -16.65 -12.90
CA LEU A 256 5.37 -17.28 -11.63
C LEU A 256 6.37 -18.34 -11.15
N GLY A 257 7.22 -18.85 -12.05
CA GLY A 257 8.14 -19.96 -11.78
C GLY A 257 7.40 -21.27 -11.53
N VAL A 258 6.40 -21.59 -12.35
CA VAL A 258 5.55 -22.79 -12.25
C VAL A 258 5.49 -23.53 -13.59
N GLU A 259 5.02 -24.77 -13.57
CA GLU A 259 4.94 -25.62 -14.76
C GLU A 259 3.80 -25.18 -15.70
N HIS A 260 3.99 -25.40 -17.00
CA HIS A 260 2.99 -25.05 -18.02
C HIS A 260 1.65 -25.77 -17.80
N VAL A 261 1.70 -27.01 -17.30
CA VAL A 261 0.51 -27.83 -17.05
C VAL A 261 -0.41 -27.21 -15.99
N ASP A 262 0.16 -26.62 -14.94
CA ASP A 262 -0.60 -25.98 -13.86
C ASP A 262 -1.35 -24.75 -14.40
N ILE A 263 -0.70 -23.98 -15.27
CA ILE A 263 -1.31 -22.81 -15.90
C ILE A 263 -2.40 -23.20 -16.88
N MET A 264 -2.19 -24.25 -17.69
CA MET A 264 -3.21 -24.76 -18.60
C MET A 264 -4.48 -25.18 -17.86
N ASP A 265 -4.34 -25.90 -16.75
CA ASP A 265 -5.49 -26.38 -15.98
C ASP A 265 -6.24 -25.23 -15.30
N VAL A 266 -5.52 -24.25 -14.74
CA VAL A 266 -6.13 -23.05 -14.19
C VAL A 266 -6.79 -22.22 -15.30
N LEU A 267 -6.12 -21.98 -16.44
CA LEU A 267 -6.68 -21.23 -17.55
C LEU A 267 -7.99 -21.84 -18.07
N ARG A 268 -8.05 -23.16 -18.24
CA ARG A 268 -9.28 -23.86 -18.60
C ARG A 268 -10.41 -23.62 -17.60
N ARG A 269 -10.10 -23.57 -16.30
CA ARG A 269 -11.07 -23.25 -15.25
C ARG A 269 -11.52 -21.79 -15.35
N GLU A 270 -10.60 -20.85 -15.53
CA GLU A 270 -10.90 -19.42 -15.64
C GLU A 270 -11.79 -19.12 -16.88
N VAL A 271 -11.54 -19.79 -18.01
CA VAL A 271 -12.40 -19.73 -19.21
C VAL A 271 -13.80 -20.26 -18.91
N LYS A 272 -13.92 -21.43 -18.27
CA LYS A 272 -15.24 -21.99 -17.88
C LYS A 272 -16.02 -21.06 -16.94
N MET A 273 -15.31 -20.36 -16.07
CA MET A 273 -15.89 -19.39 -15.13
C MET A 273 -16.12 -18.01 -15.75
N HIS A 274 -15.85 -17.83 -17.05
CA HIS A 274 -15.99 -16.56 -17.78
C HIS A 274 -15.20 -15.40 -17.16
N ARG A 275 -14.11 -15.72 -16.44
CA ARG A 275 -13.18 -14.70 -15.92
C ARG A 275 -12.12 -14.29 -16.94
N VAL A 276 -11.94 -15.11 -17.98
CA VAL A 276 -11.22 -14.79 -19.22
C VAL A 276 -11.99 -15.40 -20.39
N TYR A 277 -11.81 -14.86 -21.59
CA TYR A 277 -12.45 -15.36 -22.81
C TYR A 277 -11.41 -16.04 -23.71
N ALA A 278 -11.82 -17.12 -24.37
CA ALA A 278 -11.01 -17.82 -25.36
C ALA A 278 -11.78 -17.86 -26.69
N VAL A 279 -11.14 -17.44 -27.77
CA VAL A 279 -11.72 -17.38 -29.11
C VAL A 279 -10.77 -18.06 -30.09
N ASP A 280 -11.29 -18.96 -30.91
CA ASP A 280 -10.52 -19.60 -31.99
C ASP A 280 -10.67 -18.77 -33.28
N GLU A 281 -9.59 -18.09 -33.69
CA GLU A 281 -9.54 -17.19 -34.84
C GLU A 281 -8.28 -17.45 -35.65
N MET A 282 -8.41 -17.47 -36.99
CA MET A 282 -7.29 -17.70 -37.93
C MET A 282 -6.42 -18.94 -37.65
N GLY A 283 -6.97 -19.96 -36.97
CA GLY A 283 -6.26 -21.19 -36.62
C GLY A 283 -5.47 -21.13 -35.31
N GLU A 284 -5.58 -20.03 -34.55
CA GLU A 284 -5.00 -19.87 -33.22
C GLU A 284 -6.08 -19.62 -32.16
N ARG A 285 -5.80 -20.07 -30.93
CA ARG A 285 -6.66 -19.82 -29.78
C ARG A 285 -6.18 -18.59 -29.03
N LEU A 286 -6.97 -17.52 -29.09
CA LEU A 286 -6.66 -16.21 -28.51
C LEU A 286 -7.37 -16.05 -27.17
N ILE A 287 -6.64 -15.55 -26.18
CA ILE A 287 -7.14 -15.29 -24.82
C ILE A 287 -7.30 -13.79 -24.61
N TYR A 288 -8.44 -13.41 -24.03
CA TYR A 288 -8.83 -12.04 -23.77
C TYR A 288 -9.15 -11.82 -22.29
N SER A 289 -8.89 -10.60 -21.81
CA SER A 289 -9.58 -10.10 -20.63
C SER A 289 -11.06 -9.84 -20.98
N PRO A 290 -12.00 -10.04 -20.04
CA PRO A 290 -13.43 -9.80 -20.29
C PRO A 290 -13.73 -8.40 -20.86
N GLN A 291 -13.08 -7.37 -20.31
CA GLN A 291 -13.31 -5.98 -20.70
C GLN A 291 -12.91 -5.73 -22.16
N LEU A 292 -11.74 -6.24 -22.58
CA LEU A 292 -11.25 -6.05 -23.94
C LEU A 292 -12.02 -6.90 -24.96
N TYR A 293 -12.43 -8.11 -24.58
CA TYR A 293 -13.29 -8.93 -25.41
C TYR A 293 -14.61 -8.21 -25.73
N HIS A 294 -15.30 -7.72 -24.69
CA HIS A 294 -16.56 -7.00 -24.88
C HIS A 294 -16.36 -5.71 -25.68
N ALA A 295 -15.30 -4.94 -25.39
CA ALA A 295 -15.00 -3.72 -26.15
C ALA A 295 -14.74 -4.01 -27.65
N GLU A 296 -14.02 -5.09 -27.97
CA GLU A 296 -13.75 -5.48 -29.36
C GLU A 296 -15.03 -5.92 -30.09
N VAL A 297 -15.85 -6.76 -29.46
CA VAL A 297 -17.13 -7.23 -30.02
C VAL A 297 -18.08 -6.05 -30.26
N GLU A 298 -18.25 -5.18 -29.26
CA GLU A 298 -19.12 -3.99 -29.37
C GLU A 298 -18.63 -3.04 -30.46
N THR A 299 -17.33 -2.81 -30.56
CA THR A 299 -16.74 -1.96 -31.60
C THR A 299 -16.98 -2.56 -32.99
N ALA A 300 -16.78 -3.87 -33.15
CA ALA A 300 -17.03 -4.56 -34.41
C ALA A 300 -18.51 -4.48 -34.82
N ASP A 301 -19.43 -4.64 -33.87
CA ASP A 301 -20.87 -4.56 -34.12
C ASP A 301 -21.31 -3.14 -34.49
N LEU A 302 -20.75 -2.12 -33.83
CA LEU A 302 -20.99 -0.72 -34.20
C LEU A 302 -20.48 -0.42 -35.63
N LEU A 303 -19.30 -0.91 -35.99
CA LEU A 303 -18.75 -0.74 -37.34
C LEU A 303 -19.61 -1.44 -38.41
N ARG A 304 -20.08 -2.66 -38.14
CA ARG A 304 -21.02 -3.38 -39.02
C ARG A 304 -22.33 -2.62 -39.16
N MET A 305 -22.87 -2.12 -38.06
CA MET A 305 -24.10 -1.33 -38.05
C MET A 305 -23.95 -0.04 -38.87
N LEU A 306 -22.85 0.70 -38.68
CA LEU A 306 -22.54 1.89 -39.48
C LEU A 306 -22.41 1.55 -40.96
N LYS A 307 -21.70 0.47 -41.31
CA LYS A 307 -21.58 0.02 -42.70
C LYS A 307 -22.94 -0.27 -43.35
N HIS A 308 -23.90 -0.81 -42.60
CA HIS A 308 -25.22 -1.16 -43.12
C HIS A 308 -26.22 0.00 -43.13
N LYS A 309 -26.11 0.94 -42.19
CA LYS A 309 -27.09 2.03 -42.02
C LYS A 309 -26.61 3.39 -42.53
N ALA A 310 -25.32 3.58 -42.75
CA ALA A 310 -24.82 4.85 -43.27
C ALA A 310 -25.32 5.08 -44.70
N GLU A 311 -25.88 6.27 -44.94
CA GLU A 311 -26.17 6.70 -46.30
C GLU A 311 -24.86 6.80 -47.09
N PRO A 312 -24.77 6.22 -48.30
CA PRO A 312 -23.58 6.33 -49.12
C PRO A 312 -23.36 7.80 -49.51
N ILE A 313 -22.26 8.38 -49.04
CA ILE A 313 -21.84 9.71 -49.45
C ILE A 313 -21.18 9.59 -50.82
N HIS A 314 -21.79 10.16 -51.85
CA HIS A 314 -21.15 10.29 -53.15
C HIS A 314 -20.09 11.40 -53.12
N VAL A 315 -18.83 10.99 -53.10
CA VAL A 315 -17.68 11.89 -53.16
C VAL A 315 -17.08 11.84 -54.57
N HIS A 316 -16.97 12.99 -55.23
CA HIS A 316 -16.15 13.11 -56.45
C HIS A 316 -14.68 13.07 -56.02
N ASP A 317 -13.99 11.99 -56.37
CA ASP A 317 -12.59 11.71 -56.01
C ASP A 317 -12.32 11.52 -54.48
N PRO A 318 -12.59 10.31 -53.95
CA PRO A 318 -12.33 9.96 -52.55
C PRO A 318 -10.85 10.09 -52.16
N ALA A 319 -9.92 9.88 -53.10
CA ALA A 319 -8.48 9.89 -52.84
C ALA A 319 -7.98 11.31 -52.54
N ALA A 320 -8.49 12.32 -53.27
CA ALA A 320 -8.20 13.72 -53.00
C ALA A 320 -8.68 14.17 -51.62
N LEU A 321 -9.78 13.60 -51.12
CA LEU A 321 -10.37 13.97 -49.82
C LEU A 321 -9.59 13.38 -48.64
N VAL A 322 -9.15 12.12 -48.75
CA VAL A 322 -8.28 11.48 -47.73
C VAL A 322 -6.90 12.14 -47.67
N SER A 323 -6.35 12.58 -48.81
CA SER A 323 -5.05 13.28 -48.85
C SER A 323 -5.05 14.67 -48.20
N LYS A 324 -6.23 15.25 -47.95
CA LYS A 324 -6.43 16.56 -47.32
C LYS A 324 -6.63 16.50 -45.81
N TRP A 325 -6.86 15.31 -45.25
CA TRP A 325 -7.00 15.04 -43.82
C TRP A 325 -5.65 14.69 -43.21
#